data_AF-A0A1F5HNA7-F1
#
_entry.id   AF-A0A1F5HNA7-F1
#
_cell.length_a   1.000
_cell.length_b   1.000
_cell.length_c   1.000
_cell.angle_alpha   90.00
_cell.angle_beta   90.00
_cell.angle_gamma   90.00
#
_symmetry.space_group_name_H-M   'P 1'
#
loop_
_entity.id
_entity.type
_entity.pdbx_description
1 polymer ?
#
loop_
_entity_poly.entity_id
_entity_poly.type
_entity_poly.pdbx_seq_one_letter_code
_entity_poly.pdbx_strand_id
1 'polypeptide(L)'
;MSRFQNSDIFVLNLHELYNQLVSDPRRIKNITRITADIKFDDMDAPMKLHTLVDGEALRKVPQKEVEERIKSEISNISLKPGTELYKTHVSYSYIDTTAIADFDFGNVLIEANIPYCLHIPNFHEMTVKIPEENTEVLVTFQKIWTDRAKTADGESQNIDLYADDREIYFKKSTILGPRIPFSPGEGWESFITGINIEKMDDSHGLFRYTKLYIQLNVGLPENVDSLKEKERDHLLNSIHDKSLLIVNRIIDNYRSITNEIHVRRLGTLKINLIYFRKQRLGYYITNLNVKTAMINRSKNELKQISSLLSLGKKPELYKLLLFNTKNSLNSKDYTLAIVESFQALEIFIENFLISELEKKGNDKKQTKVILDKSWRTKERLNVLMKQLKGKGLNEKKELWSRWCNRYDKTRNGVIHAGKDPTEKETVETLTVNEKIIEWILSL
;
A
#
# COMPACT_ATOMS: atom_id res chain seq x y z
N MET A 1 -5.91 29.54 -8.38
CA MET A 1 -5.06 30.49 -9.14
C MET A 1 -4.55 31.52 -8.16
N SER A 2 -3.38 31.29 -7.54
CA SER A 2 -2.69 32.31 -6.73
C SER A 2 -1.92 33.25 -7.65
N ARG A 3 -1.94 34.56 -7.37
CA ARG A 3 -1.34 35.61 -8.20
C ARG A 3 0.00 36.01 -7.57
N PHE A 4 1.10 35.51 -8.12
CA PHE A 4 2.46 35.83 -7.69
C PHE A 4 2.74 37.35 -7.71
N GLN A 5 3.17 37.93 -6.58
CA GLN A 5 3.77 39.26 -6.55
C GLN A 5 5.31 39.18 -6.58
N ASN A 6 5.92 40.08 -7.37
CA ASN A 6 7.35 40.25 -7.66
C ASN A 6 8.31 39.58 -6.67
N SER A 7 8.98 38.52 -7.14
CA SER A 7 10.03 37.79 -6.43
C SER A 7 11.42 38.19 -6.93
N ASP A 8 12.32 38.56 -6.01
CA ASP A 8 13.75 38.73 -6.28
C ASP A 8 14.42 37.36 -6.43
N ILE A 9 14.94 37.05 -7.63
CA ILE A 9 15.65 35.79 -7.90
C ILE A 9 17.14 36.03 -7.77
N PHE A 10 17.77 35.46 -6.74
CA PHE A 10 19.21 35.53 -6.54
C PHE A 10 19.90 34.28 -7.10
N VAL A 11 20.51 34.38 -8.28
CA VAL A 11 21.38 33.32 -8.82
C VAL A 11 22.74 33.37 -8.11
N LEU A 12 22.86 32.64 -6.99
CA LEU A 12 24.14 32.45 -6.31
C LEU A 12 24.97 31.35 -7.01
N ASN A 13 25.99 31.75 -7.77
CA ASN A 13 27.09 30.88 -8.18
C ASN A 13 28.13 30.80 -7.05
N LEU A 14 28.63 29.60 -6.72
CA LEU A 14 30.08 29.27 -6.58
C LEU A 14 30.37 27.94 -5.81
N HIS A 15 31.35 27.23 -6.40
CA HIS A 15 32.34 26.22 -5.97
C HIS A 15 32.03 24.76 -5.54
N GLU A 16 32.58 23.87 -6.40
CA GLU A 16 33.40 22.65 -6.19
C GLU A 16 33.20 21.75 -4.97
N LEU A 17 32.93 20.46 -5.26
CA LEU A 17 33.61 19.33 -4.62
C LEU A 17 33.26 17.99 -5.32
N TYR A 18 34.25 17.40 -6.00
CA TYR A 18 34.75 16.01 -5.91
C TYR A 18 35.27 15.45 -7.26
N ASN A 19 36.55 15.05 -7.25
CA ASN A 19 37.22 14.38 -8.36
C ASN A 19 36.97 12.85 -8.35
N GLN A 20 36.78 12.33 -9.57
CA GLN A 20 37.04 10.97 -10.10
C GLN A 20 36.26 9.73 -9.56
N LEU A 21 35.46 9.13 -10.45
CA LEU A 21 35.82 7.90 -11.20
C LEU A 21 34.79 7.66 -12.32
N VAL A 22 35.31 7.34 -13.50
CA VAL A 22 34.61 7.27 -14.80
C VAL A 22 34.06 5.86 -15.02
N SER A 23 32.74 5.73 -15.13
CA SER A 23 32.06 4.64 -15.88
C SER A 23 30.54 4.80 -15.95
N ASP A 24 29.92 5.68 -15.16
CA ASP A 24 28.48 5.88 -15.18
C ASP A 24 28.06 7.00 -16.19
N PRO A 25 27.41 6.67 -17.33
CA PRO A 25 26.91 7.67 -18.28
C PRO A 25 25.77 8.54 -17.73
N ARG A 26 25.22 8.22 -16.55
CA ARG A 26 24.12 8.95 -15.91
C ARG A 26 24.59 9.97 -14.87
N ARG A 27 25.87 9.91 -14.46
CA ARG A 27 26.40 10.84 -13.45
C ARG A 27 26.83 12.14 -14.10
N ILE A 28 26.00 13.18 -13.97
CA ILE A 28 26.36 14.55 -14.33
C ILE A 28 27.53 14.98 -13.44
N LYS A 29 28.71 15.21 -14.02
CA LYS A 29 29.97 15.45 -13.28
C LYS A 29 30.04 16.86 -12.67
N ASN A 30 29.36 17.82 -13.28
CA ASN A 30 29.36 19.22 -12.86
C ASN A 30 27.92 19.62 -12.50
N ILE A 31 27.50 19.44 -11.24
CA ILE A 31 26.15 19.85 -10.79
C ILE A 31 26.22 21.23 -10.13
N THR A 32 25.47 22.19 -10.66
CA THR A 32 25.28 23.51 -10.04
C THR A 32 23.91 23.58 -9.35
N ARG A 33 23.86 24.17 -8.16
CA ARG A 33 22.63 24.42 -7.40
C ARG A 33 22.17 25.86 -7.62
N ILE A 34 20.92 26.04 -8.05
CA ILE A 34 20.27 27.36 -8.08
C ILE A 34 19.33 27.48 -6.88
N THR A 35 19.24 28.67 -6.29
CA THR A 35 18.32 28.99 -5.18
C THR A 35 17.47 30.19 -5.55
N ALA A 36 16.17 30.16 -5.24
CA ALA A 36 15.26 31.29 -5.44
C ALA A 36 14.47 31.57 -4.16
N ASP A 37 14.33 32.84 -3.79
CA ASP A 37 13.52 33.29 -2.64
C ASP A 37 12.15 33.75 -3.14
N ILE A 38 11.10 32.98 -2.84
CA ILE A 38 9.75 33.19 -3.39
C ILE A 38 8.75 33.43 -2.27
N LYS A 39 8.02 34.55 -2.33
CA LYS A 39 6.87 34.80 -1.47
C LYS A 39 5.60 34.28 -2.14
N PHE A 40 4.96 33.29 -1.51
CA PHE A 40 3.63 32.84 -1.91
C PHE A 40 2.57 33.64 -1.15
N ASP A 41 1.39 33.84 -1.76
CA ASP A 41 0.29 34.62 -1.18
C ASP A 41 -0.14 34.12 0.21
N ASP A 42 -0.04 32.82 0.44
CA ASP A 42 -0.41 32.13 1.69
C ASP A 42 0.70 32.15 2.77
N MET A 43 1.77 32.94 2.62
CA MET A 43 2.92 32.96 3.53
C MET A 43 3.37 34.37 3.94
N ASP A 44 3.63 34.54 5.24
CA ASP A 44 4.14 35.80 5.82
C ASP A 44 5.61 36.08 5.43
N ALA A 45 6.40 35.03 5.18
CA ALA A 45 7.82 35.12 4.84
C ALA A 45 8.14 34.38 3.53
N PRO A 46 9.15 34.83 2.75
CA PRO A 46 9.57 34.15 1.53
C PRO A 46 10.17 32.76 1.82
N MET A 47 9.87 31.80 0.93
CA MET A 47 10.37 30.43 0.94
C MET A 47 11.55 30.27 -0.02
N LYS A 48 12.60 29.56 0.42
CA LYS A 48 13.74 29.17 -0.43
C LYS A 48 13.45 27.91 -1.25
N LEU A 49 13.38 28.05 -2.56
CA LEU A 49 13.31 26.94 -3.52
C LEU A 49 14.70 26.63 -4.08
N HIS A 50 14.93 25.37 -4.46
CA HIS A 50 16.23 24.91 -4.95
C HIS A 50 16.07 23.95 -6.13
N THR A 51 16.91 24.10 -7.14
CA THR A 51 17.02 23.17 -8.28
C THR A 51 18.49 22.81 -8.54
N LEU A 52 18.73 21.62 -9.10
CA LEU A 52 20.04 21.10 -9.45
C LEU A 52 20.12 20.96 -10.98
N VAL A 53 21.14 21.55 -11.59
CA VAL A 53 21.32 21.56 -13.04
C VAL A 53 22.76 21.19 -13.41
N ASP A 54 22.97 20.74 -14.64
CA ASP A 54 24.33 20.62 -15.19
C ASP A 54 24.97 22.01 -15.30
N GLY A 55 26.07 22.20 -14.58
CA GLY A 55 26.83 23.43 -14.51
C GLY A 55 27.54 23.79 -15.80
N GLU A 56 27.94 22.81 -16.62
CA GLU A 56 28.49 23.10 -17.96
C GLU A 56 27.39 23.56 -18.92
N ALA A 57 26.22 22.93 -18.85
CA ALA A 57 25.06 23.36 -19.63
C ALA A 57 24.59 24.75 -19.19
N LEU A 58 24.56 25.03 -17.88
CA LEU A 58 24.12 26.31 -17.33
C LEU A 58 25.01 27.48 -17.80
N ARG A 59 26.33 27.28 -17.90
CA ARG A 59 27.27 28.32 -18.38
C ARG A 59 27.05 28.73 -19.83
N LYS A 60 26.41 27.87 -20.64
CA LYS A 60 26.12 28.12 -22.05
C LYS A 60 24.82 28.88 -22.28
N VAL A 61 23.98 29.04 -21.24
CA VAL A 61 22.68 29.69 -21.32
C VAL A 61 22.77 31.10 -20.72
N PRO A 62 22.29 32.16 -21.41
CA PRO A 62 22.24 33.50 -20.86
C PRO A 62 21.45 33.56 -19.54
N GLN A 63 21.93 34.36 -18.57
CA GLN A 63 21.32 34.47 -17.25
C GLN A 63 19.82 34.84 -17.30
N LYS A 64 19.43 35.74 -18.21
CA LYS A 64 18.04 36.15 -18.39
C LYS A 64 17.12 34.98 -18.77
N GLU A 65 17.60 34.08 -19.63
CA GLU A 65 16.85 32.89 -20.05
C GLU A 65 16.71 31.88 -18.90
N VAL A 66 17.73 31.76 -18.05
CA VAL A 66 17.66 30.96 -16.82
C VAL A 66 16.62 31.52 -15.85
N GLU A 67 16.59 32.84 -15.65
CA GLU A 67 15.62 33.50 -14.77
C GLU A 67 14.18 33.35 -15.29
N GLU A 68 13.96 33.54 -16.59
CA GLU A 68 12.65 33.35 -17.23
C GLU A 68 12.17 31.90 -17.11
N ARG A 69 13.06 30.93 -17.32
CA ARG A 69 12.76 29.52 -17.11
C ARG A 69 12.39 29.22 -15.66
N ILE A 70 13.14 29.72 -14.69
CA ILE A 70 12.85 29.52 -13.26
C ILE A 70 11.50 30.17 -12.89
N LYS A 71 11.20 31.37 -13.39
CA LYS A 71 9.88 32.02 -13.19
C LYS A 71 8.75 31.16 -13.75
N SER A 72 8.93 30.59 -14.94
CA SER A 72 7.97 29.68 -15.56
C SER A 72 7.80 28.38 -14.78
N GLU A 73 8.88 27.79 -14.26
CA GLU A 73 8.79 26.59 -13.42
C GLU A 73 8.06 26.89 -12.09
N ILE A 74 8.35 28.04 -11.45
CA ILE A 74 7.72 28.47 -10.19
C ILE A 74 6.22 28.73 -10.37
N SER A 75 5.80 29.30 -11.49
CA SER A 75 4.37 29.57 -11.74
C SER A 75 3.51 28.29 -11.81
N ASN A 76 4.15 27.13 -11.99
CA ASN A 76 3.53 25.81 -12.01
C ASN A 76 3.59 25.06 -10.66
N ILE A 77 4.09 25.68 -9.58
CA ILE A 77 4.23 25.05 -8.26
C ILE A 77 3.09 25.50 -7.32
N SER A 78 2.58 24.56 -6.52
CA SER A 78 1.63 24.83 -5.43
C SER A 78 2.19 24.35 -4.09
N LEU A 79 1.99 25.12 -3.03
CA LEU A 79 2.37 24.75 -1.65
C LEU A 79 1.44 23.71 -1.03
N LYS A 80 0.23 23.58 -1.59
CA LYS A 80 -0.77 22.60 -1.20
C LYS A 80 -1.03 21.67 -2.40
N PRO A 81 -1.31 20.37 -2.17
CA PRO A 81 -1.81 19.50 -3.22
C PRO A 81 -3.00 20.16 -3.92
N GLY A 82 -2.95 20.28 -5.24
CA GLY A 82 -3.99 21.00 -6.01
C GLY A 82 -5.29 20.22 -6.10
N THR A 83 -5.22 18.88 -6.05
CA THR A 83 -6.38 18.01 -6.07
C THR A 83 -6.07 16.72 -5.32
N GLU A 84 -6.99 16.36 -4.44
CA GLU A 84 -7.03 15.10 -3.73
C GLU A 84 -8.42 14.52 -3.94
N LEU A 85 -8.54 13.62 -4.91
CA LEU A 85 -9.75 12.83 -5.14
C LEU A 85 -9.45 11.47 -4.54
N TYR A 86 -10.28 11.03 -3.61
CA TYR A 86 -10.13 9.72 -3.01
C TYR A 86 -11.33 8.81 -3.31
N LYS A 87 -12.54 9.36 -3.50
CA LYS A 87 -13.74 8.64 -3.96
C LYS A 87 -14.76 9.58 -4.60
N THR A 88 -15.28 9.19 -5.77
CA THR A 88 -16.53 9.71 -6.35
C THR A 88 -17.35 8.52 -6.83
N HIS A 89 -18.62 8.42 -6.47
CA HIS A 89 -19.54 7.45 -7.07
C HIS A 89 -20.54 8.17 -7.96
N VAL A 90 -21.03 7.47 -8.98
CA VAL A 90 -22.09 7.97 -9.86
C VAL A 90 -23.25 6.99 -9.78
N SER A 91 -24.43 7.49 -9.42
CA SER A 91 -25.66 6.70 -9.34
C SER A 91 -26.46 6.74 -10.64
N TYR A 92 -27.21 5.68 -10.92
CA TYR A 92 -28.11 5.59 -12.05
C TYR A 92 -29.26 4.62 -11.76
N SER A 93 -30.42 4.80 -12.38
CA SER A 93 -31.56 3.90 -12.21
C SER A 93 -32.11 3.44 -13.56
N TYR A 94 -32.63 2.20 -13.60
CA TYR A 94 -33.28 1.66 -14.80
C TYR A 94 -34.77 2.00 -14.81
N ILE A 95 -35.24 2.50 -15.95
CA ILE A 95 -36.67 2.71 -16.22
C ILE A 95 -37.36 1.35 -16.45
N ASP A 96 -36.70 0.46 -17.18
CA ASP A 96 -37.16 -0.91 -17.41
C ASP A 96 -36.82 -1.81 -16.21
N THR A 97 -37.86 -2.44 -15.71
CA THR A 97 -37.86 -3.30 -14.52
C THR A 97 -37.36 -4.70 -14.80
N THR A 98 -37.31 -5.09 -16.07
CA THR A 98 -36.97 -6.43 -16.56
C THR A 98 -35.53 -6.57 -17.04
N ALA A 99 -34.80 -5.44 -17.20
CA ALA A 99 -33.42 -5.42 -17.70
C ALA A 99 -32.43 -6.30 -16.90
N ILE A 100 -32.81 -6.70 -15.69
CA ILE A 100 -31.99 -7.41 -14.70
C ILE A 100 -32.82 -8.56 -14.09
N ALA A 101 -33.85 -9.04 -14.81
CA ALA A 101 -34.78 -10.06 -14.35
C ALA A 101 -34.09 -11.41 -14.09
N ASP A 102 -33.05 -11.73 -14.86
CA ASP A 102 -32.28 -12.99 -14.84
C ASP A 102 -31.32 -13.12 -13.64
N PHE A 103 -31.47 -12.27 -12.61
CA PHE A 103 -30.76 -12.42 -11.35
C PHE A 103 -31.42 -13.48 -10.49
N ASP A 104 -30.76 -14.62 -10.33
CA ASP A 104 -31.34 -15.76 -9.62
C ASP A 104 -31.06 -15.75 -8.10
N PHE A 105 -30.11 -14.91 -7.62
CA PHE A 105 -29.72 -14.89 -6.20
C PHE A 105 -29.66 -13.48 -5.60
N GLY A 106 -30.22 -13.31 -4.40
CA GLY A 106 -30.03 -12.11 -3.58
C GLY A 106 -30.70 -10.82 -4.09
N ASN A 107 -30.29 -9.69 -3.52
CA ASN A 107 -30.82 -8.35 -3.83
C ASN A 107 -29.75 -7.31 -4.21
N VAL A 108 -28.46 -7.67 -4.12
CA VAL A 108 -27.32 -6.85 -4.53
C VAL A 108 -26.44 -7.64 -5.49
N LEU A 109 -26.07 -7.02 -6.60
CA LEU A 109 -25.01 -7.46 -7.49
C LEU A 109 -23.79 -6.57 -7.31
N ILE A 110 -22.61 -7.20 -7.33
CA ILE A 110 -21.34 -6.49 -7.27
C ILE A 110 -20.46 -6.98 -8.40
N GLU A 111 -19.91 -6.04 -9.15
CA GLU A 111 -18.87 -6.30 -10.13
C GLU A 111 -17.51 -5.94 -9.51
N ALA A 112 -16.66 -6.94 -9.31
CA ALA A 112 -15.34 -6.78 -8.71
C ALA A 112 -14.24 -7.37 -9.59
N ASN A 113 -13.11 -6.67 -9.66
CA ASN A 113 -11.92 -7.14 -10.36
C ASN A 113 -10.83 -7.47 -9.33
N ILE A 114 -10.23 -8.64 -9.49
CA ILE A 114 -9.03 -9.05 -8.74
C ILE A 114 -7.83 -9.08 -9.68
N PRO A 115 -6.63 -8.74 -9.21
CA PRO A 115 -5.45 -8.65 -10.06
C PRO A 115 -4.88 -10.03 -10.45
N TYR A 116 -5.45 -11.13 -9.98
CA TYR A 116 -4.98 -12.47 -10.29
C TYR A 116 -5.84 -13.08 -11.40
N CYS A 117 -5.22 -13.84 -12.30
CA CYS A 117 -5.95 -14.80 -13.13
C CYS A 117 -6.16 -16.06 -12.29
N LEU A 118 -7.35 -16.20 -11.70
CA LEU A 118 -7.80 -17.49 -11.19
C LEU A 118 -8.21 -18.30 -12.42
N HIS A 119 -7.51 -19.38 -12.71
CA HIS A 119 -7.71 -20.21 -13.92
C HIS A 119 -9.01 -21.05 -13.88
N ILE A 120 -10.06 -20.49 -13.30
CA ILE A 120 -11.42 -21.04 -13.22
C ILE A 120 -12.14 -20.78 -14.56
N PRO A 121 -12.96 -21.72 -15.08
CA PRO A 121 -13.74 -21.51 -16.29
C PRO A 121 -14.64 -20.25 -16.23
N ASN A 122 -14.82 -19.60 -17.36
CA ASN A 122 -15.71 -18.46 -17.49
C ASN A 122 -17.16 -18.91 -17.22
N PHE A 123 -17.91 -18.03 -16.55
CA PHE A 123 -19.29 -18.24 -16.14
C PHE A 123 -19.50 -19.44 -15.21
N HIS A 124 -18.42 -20.00 -14.66
CA HIS A 124 -18.55 -20.99 -13.60
C HIS A 124 -19.11 -20.30 -12.35
N GLU A 125 -20.11 -20.92 -11.73
CA GLU A 125 -20.80 -20.39 -10.56
C GLU A 125 -20.43 -21.19 -9.32
N MET A 126 -20.08 -20.49 -8.25
CA MET A 126 -19.79 -21.09 -6.96
C MET A 126 -20.61 -20.41 -5.87
N THR A 127 -21.14 -21.21 -4.94
CA THR A 127 -21.74 -20.68 -3.71
C THR A 127 -20.68 -20.55 -2.62
N VAL A 128 -20.47 -19.35 -2.11
CA VAL A 128 -19.54 -19.07 -1.01
C VAL A 128 -20.34 -18.82 0.27
N LYS A 129 -20.08 -19.61 1.30
CA LYS A 129 -20.70 -19.47 2.62
C LYS A 129 -19.71 -18.79 3.58
N ILE A 130 -20.21 -17.80 4.31
CA ILE A 130 -19.53 -17.11 5.40
C ILE A 130 -20.39 -17.31 6.65
N PRO A 131 -20.20 -18.44 7.38
CA PRO A 131 -21.04 -18.78 8.54
C PRO A 131 -20.97 -17.73 9.65
N GLU A 132 -19.81 -17.10 9.82
CA GLU A 132 -19.58 -16.09 10.88
C GLU A 132 -20.46 -14.85 10.70
N GLU A 133 -20.86 -14.57 9.45
CA GLU A 133 -21.72 -13.46 9.04
C GLU A 133 -23.12 -13.93 8.63
N ASN A 134 -23.45 -15.21 8.86
CA ASN A 134 -24.67 -15.87 8.38
C ASN A 134 -25.01 -15.49 6.92
N THR A 135 -23.99 -15.50 6.06
CA THR A 135 -24.10 -15.01 4.68
C THR A 135 -23.80 -16.13 3.70
N GLU A 136 -24.65 -16.26 2.69
CA GLU A 136 -24.44 -17.10 1.52
C GLU A 136 -24.46 -16.19 0.28
N VAL A 137 -23.53 -16.42 -0.63
CA VAL A 137 -23.38 -15.62 -1.87
C VAL A 137 -23.15 -16.53 -3.06
N LEU A 138 -23.69 -16.14 -4.21
CA LEU A 138 -23.39 -16.76 -5.49
C LEU A 138 -22.32 -15.93 -6.21
N VAL A 139 -21.27 -16.57 -6.68
CA VAL A 139 -20.15 -15.90 -7.36
C VAL A 139 -19.93 -16.53 -8.73
N THR A 140 -19.98 -15.69 -9.77
CA THR A 140 -19.71 -16.09 -11.15
C THR A 140 -18.36 -15.54 -11.59
N PHE A 141 -17.50 -16.40 -12.15
CA PHE A 141 -16.13 -16.08 -12.52
C PHE A 141 -16.02 -15.72 -14.01
N GLN A 142 -15.16 -14.76 -14.35
CA GLN A 142 -14.83 -14.44 -15.74
C GLN A 142 -13.36 -14.03 -15.86
N LYS A 143 -12.62 -14.63 -16.78
CA LYS A 143 -11.24 -14.26 -17.13
C LYS A 143 -11.26 -13.20 -18.21
N ILE A 144 -10.49 -12.12 -18.01
CA ILE A 144 -10.44 -10.97 -18.92
C ILE A 144 -9.01 -10.79 -19.40
N TRP A 145 -8.81 -10.79 -20.72
CA TRP A 145 -7.57 -10.35 -21.36
C TRP A 145 -7.45 -8.83 -21.34
N THR A 146 -6.27 -8.31 -21.02
CA THR A 146 -5.98 -6.86 -21.08
C THR A 146 -5.51 -6.45 -22.48
N ASP A 147 -5.33 -5.14 -22.69
CA ASP A 147 -4.73 -4.64 -23.92
C ASP A 147 -3.24 -5.01 -24.08
N ARG A 148 -2.56 -5.45 -23.01
CA ARG A 148 -1.22 -6.02 -23.14
C ARG A 148 -1.24 -7.43 -23.75
N ALA A 149 -2.38 -8.11 -23.71
CA ALA A 149 -2.59 -9.42 -24.31
C ALA A 149 -2.99 -9.33 -25.81
N LYS A 150 -2.57 -8.25 -26.48
CA LYS A 150 -2.77 -7.95 -27.90
C LYS A 150 -1.47 -7.50 -28.54
N THR A 151 -1.27 -7.80 -29.81
CA THR A 151 -0.18 -7.29 -30.65
C THR A 151 -0.75 -6.74 -31.96
N ALA A 152 0.11 -6.15 -32.80
CA ALA A 152 -0.30 -5.73 -34.14
C ALA A 152 -0.80 -6.91 -35.01
N ASP A 153 -0.34 -8.12 -34.71
CA ASP A 153 -0.61 -9.32 -35.50
C ASP A 153 -1.82 -10.13 -35.00
N GLY A 154 -2.45 -9.71 -33.89
CA GLY A 154 -3.66 -10.36 -33.35
C GLY A 154 -3.90 -10.14 -31.85
N GLU A 155 -4.90 -10.85 -31.34
CA GLU A 155 -5.31 -10.83 -29.92
C GLU A 155 -5.34 -12.22 -29.30
N SER A 156 -5.23 -12.27 -27.97
CA SER A 156 -5.33 -13.52 -27.22
C SER A 156 -6.69 -14.19 -27.38
N GLN A 157 -6.69 -15.51 -27.45
CA GLN A 157 -7.86 -16.30 -27.77
C GLN A 157 -8.75 -16.50 -26.53
N ASN A 158 -10.07 -16.45 -26.73
CA ASN A 158 -11.07 -16.71 -25.68
C ASN A 158 -11.48 -18.19 -25.64
N ILE A 159 -10.51 -19.10 -25.73
CA ILE A 159 -10.76 -20.55 -25.57
C ILE A 159 -10.88 -20.85 -24.08
N ASP A 160 -11.94 -21.57 -23.69
CA ASP A 160 -12.25 -21.86 -22.30
C ASP A 160 -12.60 -23.35 -22.09
N LEU A 161 -11.65 -24.21 -22.45
CA LEU A 161 -11.73 -25.64 -22.23
C LEU A 161 -10.93 -26.01 -20.97
N TYR A 162 -11.30 -27.10 -20.31
CA TYR A 162 -10.56 -27.68 -19.19
C TYR A 162 -10.59 -29.21 -19.29
N ALA A 163 -9.57 -29.86 -18.74
CA ALA A 163 -9.47 -31.32 -18.68
C ALA A 163 -9.73 -31.81 -17.25
N ASP A 164 -10.10 -33.08 -17.10
CA ASP A 164 -10.46 -33.66 -15.80
C ASP A 164 -9.26 -33.83 -14.86
N ASP A 165 -8.05 -34.05 -15.40
CA ASP A 165 -6.88 -34.52 -14.63
C ASP A 165 -5.62 -33.66 -14.77
N ARG A 166 -5.62 -32.63 -15.64
CA ARG A 166 -4.41 -31.85 -15.94
C ARG A 166 -4.72 -30.45 -16.46
N GLU A 167 -3.70 -29.60 -16.40
CA GLU A 167 -3.70 -28.29 -17.06
C GLU A 167 -3.53 -28.43 -18.58
N ILE A 168 -4.12 -27.49 -19.32
CA ILE A 168 -3.99 -27.38 -20.78
C ILE A 168 -3.51 -25.98 -21.16
N TYR A 169 -2.75 -25.89 -22.25
CA TYR A 169 -2.08 -24.65 -22.65
C TYR A 169 -2.41 -24.27 -24.09
N PHE A 170 -2.28 -22.97 -24.42
CA PHE A 170 -2.40 -22.49 -25.78
C PHE A 170 -1.28 -23.06 -26.67
N LYS A 171 -1.64 -23.48 -27.89
CA LYS A 171 -0.67 -24.06 -28.84
C LYS A 171 0.33 -23.04 -29.39
N LYS A 172 -0.07 -21.77 -29.50
CA LYS A 172 0.75 -20.67 -30.02
C LYS A 172 0.66 -19.48 -29.07
N SER A 173 1.83 -18.99 -28.67
CA SER A 173 1.98 -17.81 -27.83
C SER A 173 3.08 -16.93 -28.41
N THR A 174 2.90 -15.60 -28.36
CA THR A 174 3.85 -14.62 -28.88
C THR A 174 4.14 -13.60 -27.79
N ILE A 175 5.41 -13.28 -27.56
CA ILE A 175 5.86 -12.22 -26.64
C ILE A 175 6.58 -11.15 -27.46
N LEU A 176 6.20 -9.89 -27.29
CA LEU A 176 6.87 -8.72 -27.86
C LEU A 176 7.42 -7.82 -26.75
N GLY A 177 8.74 -7.70 -26.71
CA GLY A 177 9.48 -6.86 -25.76
C GLY A 177 10.41 -7.63 -24.81
N PRO A 178 11.06 -6.94 -23.85
CA PRO A 178 11.01 -5.48 -23.69
C PRO A 178 11.76 -4.75 -24.81
N ARG A 179 11.41 -3.48 -25.05
CA ARG A 179 12.21 -2.63 -25.94
C ARG A 179 13.54 -2.32 -25.26
N ILE A 180 14.64 -2.58 -25.95
CA ILE A 180 16.00 -2.30 -25.48
C ILE A 180 16.63 -1.26 -26.43
N PRO A 181 17.21 -0.16 -25.91
CA PRO A 181 17.30 0.19 -24.48
C PRO A 181 15.95 0.62 -23.89
N PHE A 182 15.76 0.39 -22.59
CA PHE A 182 14.55 0.79 -21.86
C PHE A 182 14.30 2.30 -21.99
N SER A 183 13.07 2.69 -22.31
CA SER A 183 12.66 4.09 -22.28
C SER A 183 12.24 4.46 -20.84
N PRO A 184 12.86 5.46 -20.19
CA PRO A 184 12.48 5.85 -18.83
C PRO A 184 11.00 6.24 -18.67
N GLY A 185 10.37 6.69 -19.77
CA GLY A 185 8.94 7.02 -19.79
C GLY A 185 8.00 5.81 -19.74
N GLU A 186 8.50 4.58 -19.93
CA GLU A 186 7.70 3.35 -19.82
C GLU A 186 7.42 2.95 -18.36
N GLY A 187 8.09 3.59 -17.40
CA GLY A 187 7.95 3.32 -15.97
C GLY A 187 8.98 2.32 -15.45
N TRP A 188 8.76 1.82 -14.24
CA TRP A 188 9.69 0.92 -13.55
C TRP A 188 9.54 -0.55 -13.95
N GLU A 189 8.38 -0.93 -14.52
CA GLU A 189 8.19 -2.24 -15.14
C GLU A 189 8.40 -2.15 -16.66
N SER A 190 9.13 -3.10 -17.20
CA SER A 190 9.30 -3.31 -18.64
C SER A 190 7.95 -3.35 -19.38
N PHE A 191 7.80 -2.54 -20.43
CA PHE A 191 6.64 -2.64 -21.30
C PHE A 191 6.77 -3.87 -22.20
N ILE A 192 5.89 -4.85 -21.98
CA ILE A 192 5.82 -6.11 -22.74
C ILE A 192 4.36 -6.32 -23.15
N THR A 193 4.14 -6.72 -24.39
CA THR A 193 2.83 -7.17 -24.90
C THR A 193 2.96 -8.57 -25.49
N GLY A 194 1.84 -9.23 -25.78
CA GLY A 194 1.86 -10.53 -26.43
C GLY A 194 0.49 -11.18 -26.59
N ILE A 195 0.45 -12.34 -27.24
CA ILE A 195 -0.77 -13.11 -27.51
C ILE A 195 -0.67 -14.45 -26.76
N ASN A 196 -1.74 -14.85 -26.07
CA ASN A 196 -1.85 -16.10 -25.32
C ASN A 196 -0.71 -16.28 -24.30
N ILE A 197 -0.35 -15.19 -23.62
CA ILE A 197 0.68 -15.17 -22.60
C ILE A 197 0.12 -14.57 -21.31
N GLU A 198 0.64 -15.05 -20.20
CA GLU A 198 0.42 -14.49 -18.87
C GLU A 198 1.80 -14.26 -18.23
N LYS A 199 1.88 -13.29 -17.31
CA LYS A 199 3.11 -13.10 -16.55
C LYS A 199 3.18 -14.23 -15.50
N MET A 200 4.34 -14.85 -15.34
CA MET A 200 4.54 -15.79 -14.24
C MET A 200 4.37 -15.04 -12.92
N ASP A 201 3.67 -15.64 -11.98
CA ASP A 201 3.39 -15.05 -10.68
C ASP A 201 2.76 -13.64 -10.78
N ASP A 202 1.82 -13.45 -11.71
CA ASP A 202 1.23 -12.14 -11.98
C ASP A 202 0.36 -11.63 -10.82
N SER A 203 0.94 -10.77 -10.00
CA SER A 203 0.23 -10.13 -8.89
C SER A 203 -0.52 -8.85 -9.27
N HIS A 204 -0.47 -8.44 -10.54
CA HIS A 204 -1.02 -7.16 -11.01
C HIS A 204 -2.02 -7.31 -12.17
N GLY A 205 -2.18 -8.52 -12.71
CA GLY A 205 -3.12 -8.82 -13.78
C GLY A 205 -2.74 -8.12 -15.07
N LEU A 206 -1.44 -8.06 -15.36
CA LEU A 206 -0.85 -7.31 -16.47
C LEU A 206 -1.40 -7.76 -17.82
N PHE A 207 -1.49 -9.07 -18.04
CA PHE A 207 -2.00 -9.65 -19.28
C PHE A 207 -3.43 -10.17 -19.14
N ARG A 208 -3.73 -10.75 -17.98
CA ARG A 208 -5.03 -11.35 -17.72
C ARG A 208 -5.37 -11.28 -16.25
N TYR A 209 -6.64 -11.10 -15.95
CA TYR A 209 -7.14 -11.02 -14.58
C TYR A 209 -8.53 -11.62 -14.48
N THR A 210 -8.99 -11.88 -13.25
CA THR A 210 -10.33 -12.39 -12.99
C THR A 210 -11.28 -11.28 -12.56
N LYS A 211 -12.42 -11.24 -13.23
CA LYS A 211 -13.60 -10.47 -12.90
C LYS A 211 -14.61 -11.39 -12.21
N LEU A 212 -15.23 -10.88 -11.16
CA LEU A 212 -16.21 -11.59 -10.34
C LEU A 212 -17.53 -10.84 -10.36
N TYR A 213 -18.61 -11.58 -10.59
CA TYR A 213 -19.97 -11.13 -10.34
C TYR A 213 -20.45 -11.77 -9.05
N ILE A 214 -20.64 -10.96 -8.01
CA ILE A 214 -21.00 -11.42 -6.67
C ILE A 214 -22.44 -11.03 -6.41
N GLN A 215 -23.31 -12.03 -6.23
CA GLN A 215 -24.71 -11.85 -5.89
C GLN A 215 -24.91 -12.20 -4.42
N LEU A 216 -25.52 -11.30 -3.66
CA LEU A 216 -25.71 -11.48 -2.22
C LEU A 216 -26.99 -10.82 -1.72
N ASN A 217 -27.43 -11.26 -0.54
CA ASN A 217 -28.52 -10.63 0.18
C ASN A 217 -27.97 -9.67 1.26
N VAL A 218 -28.42 -8.42 1.22
CA VAL A 218 -28.09 -7.38 2.19
C VAL A 218 -29.38 -6.83 2.79
N GLY A 219 -29.38 -6.53 4.09
CA GLY A 219 -30.46 -5.78 4.72
C GLY A 219 -30.49 -4.34 4.17
N LEU A 220 -31.34 -4.09 3.19
CA LEU A 220 -31.43 -2.78 2.54
C LEU A 220 -32.53 -1.92 3.18
N PRO A 221 -32.32 -0.59 3.30
CA PRO A 221 -33.39 0.34 3.62
C PRO A 221 -34.42 0.39 2.48
N GLU A 222 -35.64 0.83 2.79
CA GLU A 222 -36.76 0.89 1.83
C GLU A 222 -36.41 1.69 0.56
N ASN A 223 -35.72 2.83 0.72
CA ASN A 223 -35.27 3.66 -0.39
C ASN A 223 -33.81 4.12 -0.20
N VAL A 224 -32.90 3.45 -0.92
CA VAL A 224 -31.46 3.73 -0.90
C VAL A 224 -31.12 5.12 -1.48
N ASP A 225 -31.87 5.61 -2.46
CA ASP A 225 -31.62 6.93 -3.06
C ASP A 225 -32.00 8.09 -2.15
N SER A 226 -32.93 7.85 -1.22
CA SER A 226 -33.36 8.87 -0.25
C SER A 226 -32.37 9.07 0.90
N LEU A 227 -31.35 8.21 1.00
CA LEU A 227 -30.33 8.28 2.04
C LEU A 227 -29.49 9.56 1.91
N LYS A 228 -29.12 10.12 3.06
CA LYS A 228 -28.12 11.21 3.08
C LYS A 228 -26.77 10.66 2.62
N GLU A 229 -25.94 11.53 2.05
CA GLU A 229 -24.63 11.17 1.49
C GLU A 229 -23.79 10.29 2.44
N LYS A 230 -23.66 10.69 3.71
CA LYS A 230 -22.91 9.90 4.72
C LYS A 230 -23.49 8.51 4.98
N GLU A 231 -24.80 8.37 5.00
CA GLU A 231 -25.49 7.09 5.25
C GLU A 231 -25.34 6.16 4.06
N ARG A 232 -25.45 6.72 2.85
CA ARG A 232 -25.20 6.01 1.60
C ARG A 232 -23.74 5.57 1.48
N ASP A 233 -22.79 6.43 1.82
CA ASP A 233 -21.37 6.08 1.82
C ASP A 233 -21.07 4.96 2.82
N HIS A 234 -21.69 5.01 4.01
CA HIS A 234 -21.58 3.94 4.99
C HIS A 234 -22.13 2.60 4.45
N LEU A 235 -23.30 2.62 3.79
CA LEU A 235 -23.87 1.43 3.14
C LEU A 235 -22.93 0.87 2.06
N LEU A 236 -22.42 1.72 1.16
CA LEU A 236 -21.53 1.30 0.07
C LEU A 236 -20.19 0.76 0.60
N ASN A 237 -19.61 1.38 1.64
CA ASN A 237 -18.40 0.89 2.29
C ASN A 237 -18.65 -0.46 2.98
N SER A 238 -19.79 -0.64 3.65
CA SER A 238 -20.15 -1.93 4.26
C SER A 238 -20.27 -3.05 3.22
N ILE A 239 -20.87 -2.76 2.06
CA ILE A 239 -20.94 -3.68 0.94
C ILE A 239 -19.54 -3.98 0.38
N HIS A 240 -18.67 -2.98 0.28
CA HIS A 240 -17.29 -3.15 -0.16
C HIS A 240 -16.50 -4.08 0.77
N ASP A 241 -16.56 -3.84 2.08
CA ASP A 241 -15.87 -4.68 3.07
C ASP A 241 -16.36 -6.12 3.04
N LYS A 242 -17.68 -6.32 2.91
CA LYS A 242 -18.28 -7.66 2.78
C LYS A 242 -17.83 -8.37 1.51
N SER A 243 -17.73 -7.64 0.40
CA SER A 243 -17.21 -8.17 -0.88
C SER A 243 -15.77 -8.61 -0.76
N LEU A 244 -14.93 -7.80 -0.12
CA LEU A 244 -13.53 -8.14 0.08
C LEU A 244 -13.36 -9.40 0.92
N LEU A 245 -14.17 -9.58 1.97
CA LEU A 245 -14.20 -10.79 2.78
C LEU A 245 -14.53 -12.03 1.93
N ILE A 246 -15.57 -11.95 1.09
CA ILE A 246 -15.96 -13.02 0.15
C ILE A 246 -14.80 -13.37 -0.79
N VAL A 247 -14.19 -12.35 -1.41
CA VAL A 247 -13.09 -12.54 -2.36
C VAL A 247 -11.88 -13.16 -1.69
N ASN A 248 -11.51 -12.70 -0.50
CA ASN A 248 -10.40 -13.29 0.24
C ASN A 248 -10.69 -14.74 0.63
N ARG A 249 -11.95 -15.09 0.95
CA ARG A 249 -12.33 -16.50 1.17
C ARG A 249 -12.14 -17.34 -0.10
N ILE A 250 -12.48 -16.83 -1.27
CA ILE A 250 -12.23 -17.50 -2.56
C ILE A 250 -10.73 -17.69 -2.76
N ILE A 251 -9.94 -16.64 -2.57
CA ILE A 251 -8.48 -16.67 -2.72
C ILE A 251 -7.85 -17.69 -1.77
N ASP A 252 -8.26 -17.71 -0.50
CA ASP A 252 -7.71 -18.62 0.51
C ASP A 252 -7.98 -20.09 0.14
N ASN A 253 -9.20 -20.40 -0.34
CA ASN A 253 -9.54 -21.75 -0.81
C ASN A 253 -8.88 -22.12 -2.14
N TYR A 254 -8.74 -21.16 -3.07
CA TYR A 254 -8.02 -21.39 -4.32
C TYR A 254 -6.58 -21.81 -4.02
N ARG A 255 -5.89 -21.01 -3.19
CA ARG A 255 -4.48 -21.25 -2.81
C ARG A 255 -4.28 -22.56 -2.07
N SER A 256 -5.21 -22.96 -1.20
CA SER A 256 -5.07 -24.20 -0.43
C SER A 256 -5.12 -25.44 -1.31
N ILE A 257 -5.77 -25.36 -2.48
CA ILE A 257 -5.89 -26.46 -3.44
C ILE A 257 -4.78 -26.38 -4.49
N THR A 258 -4.51 -25.20 -5.05
CA THR A 258 -3.56 -25.04 -6.17
C THR A 258 -2.11 -24.85 -5.73
N ASN A 259 -1.87 -24.48 -4.47
CA ASN A 259 -0.55 -24.09 -3.95
C ASN A 259 0.09 -22.87 -4.66
N GLU A 260 -0.72 -22.04 -5.33
CA GLU A 260 -0.24 -20.84 -6.01
C GLU A 260 0.23 -19.76 -5.02
N ILE A 261 1.55 -19.60 -4.91
CA ILE A 261 2.19 -18.76 -3.87
C ILE A 261 2.08 -17.25 -4.15
N HIS A 262 1.86 -16.87 -5.41
CA HIS A 262 1.79 -15.48 -5.84
C HIS A 262 0.39 -14.87 -5.67
N VAL A 263 -0.65 -15.72 -5.68
CA VAL A 263 -2.01 -15.32 -5.31
C VAL A 263 -2.02 -15.07 -3.80
N ARG A 264 -2.45 -13.89 -3.37
CA ARG A 264 -2.46 -13.49 -1.96
C ARG A 264 -3.76 -12.79 -1.61
N ARG A 265 -4.08 -12.71 -0.32
CA ARG A 265 -5.20 -11.90 0.15
C ARG A 265 -5.06 -10.46 -0.33
N LEU A 266 -6.18 -9.86 -0.69
CA LEU A 266 -6.27 -8.48 -1.10
C LEU A 266 -6.55 -7.60 0.11
N GLY A 267 -5.85 -6.46 0.19
CA GLY A 267 -6.16 -5.41 1.16
C GLY A 267 -7.27 -4.47 0.73
N THR A 268 -7.48 -4.38 -0.57
CA THR A 268 -8.55 -3.60 -1.18
C THR A 268 -9.08 -4.33 -2.39
N LEU A 269 -10.39 -4.22 -2.60
CA LEU A 269 -11.07 -4.79 -3.76
C LEU A 269 -11.39 -3.68 -4.76
N LYS A 270 -11.06 -3.90 -6.03
CA LYS A 270 -11.49 -2.99 -7.09
C LYS A 270 -12.93 -3.33 -7.47
N ILE A 271 -13.88 -2.67 -6.82
CA ILE A 271 -15.30 -2.72 -7.20
C ILE A 271 -15.56 -1.68 -8.27
N ASN A 272 -16.19 -2.10 -9.36
CA ASN A 272 -16.55 -1.23 -10.48
C ASN A 272 -18.00 -0.76 -10.37
N LEU A 273 -18.89 -1.66 -9.95
CA LEU A 273 -20.33 -1.44 -9.92
C LEU A 273 -20.95 -2.16 -8.71
N ILE A 274 -21.84 -1.46 -8.01
CA ILE A 274 -22.77 -2.06 -7.03
C ILE A 274 -24.19 -1.79 -7.52
N TYR A 275 -25.01 -2.81 -7.66
CA TYR A 275 -26.39 -2.70 -8.13
C TYR A 275 -27.38 -3.27 -7.12
N PHE A 276 -28.39 -2.48 -6.78
CA PHE A 276 -29.48 -2.80 -5.87
C PHE A 276 -30.73 -3.17 -6.66
N ARG A 277 -31.06 -4.47 -6.68
CA ARG A 277 -32.15 -5.01 -7.50
C ARG A 277 -33.52 -4.49 -7.11
N LYS A 278 -33.86 -4.52 -5.82
CA LYS A 278 -35.20 -4.10 -5.33
C LYS A 278 -35.47 -2.62 -5.65
N GLN A 279 -34.45 -1.78 -5.56
CA GLN A 279 -34.52 -0.34 -5.78
C GLN A 279 -34.25 0.07 -7.23
N ARG A 280 -33.86 -0.88 -8.10
CA ARG A 280 -33.51 -0.65 -9.52
C ARG A 280 -32.40 0.39 -9.73
N LEU A 281 -31.44 0.40 -8.83
CA LEU A 281 -30.47 1.47 -8.66
C LEU A 281 -29.04 0.91 -8.70
N GLY A 282 -28.16 1.51 -9.48
CA GLY A 282 -26.75 1.16 -9.56
C GLY A 282 -25.81 2.31 -9.19
N TYR A 283 -24.62 1.95 -8.73
CA TYR A 283 -23.54 2.86 -8.34
C TYR A 283 -22.24 2.45 -8.99
N TYR A 284 -21.74 3.26 -9.92
CA TYR A 284 -20.38 3.16 -10.41
C TYR A 284 -19.42 3.69 -9.35
N ILE A 285 -18.49 2.86 -8.93
CA ILE A 285 -17.46 3.24 -7.97
C ILE A 285 -16.23 3.69 -8.76
N THR A 286 -15.98 5.01 -8.80
CA THR A 286 -14.72 5.50 -9.36
C THR A 286 -13.67 5.55 -8.25
N ASN A 287 -12.75 4.59 -8.28
CA ASN A 287 -11.58 4.58 -7.41
C ASN A 287 -10.50 5.49 -8.01
N LEU A 288 -10.77 6.80 -7.99
CA LEU A 288 -9.74 7.79 -8.25
C LEU A 288 -8.88 7.84 -6.98
N ASN A 289 -7.82 7.03 -6.93
CA ASN A 289 -6.79 7.16 -5.90
C ASN A 289 -5.63 7.98 -6.47
N VAL A 290 -5.95 9.18 -6.93
CA VAL A 290 -5.01 10.09 -7.56
C VAL A 290 -4.83 11.30 -6.66
N LYS A 291 -3.59 11.55 -6.31
CA LYS A 291 -3.18 12.78 -5.65
C LYS A 291 -2.21 13.51 -6.55
N THR A 292 -2.15 14.83 -6.40
CA THR A 292 -1.11 15.63 -7.05
C THR A 292 0.26 15.00 -6.78
N ALA A 293 1.04 14.78 -7.85
CA ALA A 293 2.37 14.22 -7.73
C ALA A 293 3.25 15.16 -6.90
N MET A 294 3.98 14.61 -5.93
CA MET A 294 4.98 15.36 -5.20
C MET A 294 6.17 15.60 -6.11
N ILE A 295 6.56 16.86 -6.28
CA ILE A 295 7.68 17.25 -7.14
C ILE A 295 9.01 16.73 -6.56
N ASN A 296 9.32 17.06 -5.31
CA ASN A 296 10.54 16.62 -4.62
C ASN A 296 10.31 16.55 -3.10
N ARG A 297 11.13 15.76 -2.39
CA ARG A 297 11.23 15.81 -0.91
C ARG A 297 11.95 17.09 -0.46
N SER A 298 11.76 17.49 0.79
CA SER A 298 12.38 18.69 1.32
C SER A 298 13.90 18.58 1.38
N LYS A 299 14.60 19.72 1.29
CA LYS A 299 16.07 19.78 1.42
C LYS A 299 16.57 19.14 2.72
N ASN A 300 15.82 19.30 3.82
CA ASN A 300 16.22 18.75 5.12
C ASN A 300 16.11 17.22 5.11
N GLU A 301 15.03 16.66 4.56
CA GLU A 301 14.89 15.21 4.37
C GLU A 301 16.00 14.68 3.46
N LEU A 302 16.27 15.34 2.33
CA LEU A 302 17.34 14.92 1.41
C LEU A 302 18.73 14.97 2.05
N LYS A 303 19.02 15.98 2.87
CA LYS A 303 20.26 16.05 3.65
C LYS A 303 20.36 14.92 4.67
N GLN A 304 19.28 14.62 5.37
CA GLN A 304 19.23 13.51 6.34
C GLN A 304 19.46 12.18 5.63
N ILE A 305 18.76 11.92 4.52
CA ILE A 305 18.93 10.72 3.68
C ILE A 305 20.38 10.63 3.19
N SER A 306 20.92 11.71 2.60
CA SER A 306 22.30 11.75 2.11
C SER A 306 23.32 11.48 3.23
N SER A 307 23.10 12.02 4.42
CA SER A 307 23.97 11.80 5.57
C SER A 307 23.92 10.35 6.06
N LEU A 308 22.72 9.75 6.14
CA LEU A 308 22.58 8.35 6.51
C LEU A 308 23.28 7.43 5.51
N LEU A 309 23.11 7.69 4.21
CA LEU A 309 23.76 6.94 3.14
C LEU A 309 25.28 7.12 3.15
N SER A 310 25.79 8.34 3.29
CA SER A 310 27.25 8.60 3.31
C SER A 310 27.93 7.95 4.50
N LEU A 311 27.22 7.80 5.62
CA LEU A 311 27.72 7.13 6.82
C LEU A 311 27.52 5.61 6.79
N GLY A 312 26.89 5.05 5.76
CA GLY A 312 26.52 3.63 5.70
C GLY A 312 25.55 3.21 6.81
N LYS A 313 24.81 4.15 7.41
CA LYS A 313 23.91 3.88 8.52
C LYS A 313 22.69 3.13 8.02
N LYS A 314 22.46 1.94 8.57
CA LYS A 314 21.22 1.19 8.35
C LYS A 314 20.12 1.72 9.26
N PRO A 315 18.87 1.85 8.77
CA PRO A 315 17.73 2.12 9.62
C PRO A 315 17.58 1.02 10.69
N GLU A 316 17.08 1.39 11.86
CA GLU A 316 16.80 0.42 12.92
C GLU A 316 15.68 -0.53 12.47
N LEU A 317 15.92 -1.85 12.60
CA LEU A 317 15.01 -2.87 12.08
C LEU A 317 13.59 -2.76 12.67
N TYR A 318 13.44 -2.42 13.95
CA TYR A 318 12.11 -2.25 14.55
C TYR A 318 11.32 -1.11 13.90
N LYS A 319 11.98 -0.01 13.49
CA LYS A 319 11.31 1.11 12.78
C LYS A 319 10.80 0.66 11.42
N LEU A 320 11.60 -0.12 10.69
CA LEU A 320 11.19 -0.72 9.42
C LEU A 320 9.99 -1.66 9.61
N LEU A 321 10.02 -2.50 10.64
CA LEU A 321 8.90 -3.40 10.96
C LEU A 321 7.63 -2.65 11.39
N LEU A 322 7.75 -1.51 12.10
CA LEU A 322 6.61 -0.64 12.39
C LEU A 322 6.02 -0.01 11.13
N PHE A 323 6.84 0.35 10.14
CA PHE A 323 6.33 0.78 8.83
C PHE A 323 5.64 -0.35 8.08
N ASN A 324 6.22 -1.56 8.07
CA ASN A 324 5.60 -2.72 7.46
C ASN A 324 4.27 -3.05 8.14
N THR A 325 4.21 -2.98 9.46
CA THR A 325 3.00 -3.18 10.26
C THR A 325 1.86 -2.27 9.77
N LYS A 326 2.16 -1.00 9.50
CA LYS A 326 1.18 -0.03 8.95
C LYS A 326 0.78 -0.40 7.52
N ASN A 327 1.73 -0.85 6.70
CA ASN A 327 1.45 -1.30 5.34
C ASN A 327 0.58 -2.56 5.32
N SER A 328 0.86 -3.54 6.19
CA SER A 328 0.10 -4.77 6.38
C SER A 328 -1.30 -4.47 6.90
N LEU A 329 -1.44 -3.56 7.87
CA LEU A 329 -2.75 -3.06 8.33
C LEU A 329 -3.55 -2.42 7.19
N ASN A 330 -2.94 -1.52 6.42
CA ASN A 330 -3.57 -0.87 5.26
C ASN A 330 -3.94 -1.89 4.16
N SER A 331 -3.16 -2.96 4.06
CA SER A 331 -3.41 -4.08 3.15
C SER A 331 -4.31 -5.14 3.77
N LYS A 332 -4.97 -4.86 4.89
CA LYS A 332 -5.85 -5.75 5.66
C LYS A 332 -5.26 -7.15 5.96
N ASP A 333 -3.94 -7.27 5.94
CA ASP A 333 -3.22 -8.46 6.38
C ASP A 333 -2.98 -8.34 7.89
N TYR A 334 -4.07 -8.55 8.64
CA TYR A 334 -4.13 -8.32 10.08
C TYR A 334 -3.19 -9.24 10.87
N THR A 335 -3.07 -10.49 10.45
CA THR A 335 -2.14 -11.46 11.06
C THR A 335 -0.71 -10.98 10.89
N LEU A 336 -0.30 -10.61 9.67
CA LEU A 336 1.04 -10.10 9.41
C LEU A 336 1.31 -8.80 10.17
N ALA A 337 0.36 -7.86 10.18
CA ALA A 337 0.47 -6.62 10.92
C ALA A 337 0.74 -6.85 12.42
N ILE A 338 0.02 -7.80 13.03
CA ILE A 338 0.22 -8.15 14.44
C ILE A 338 1.59 -8.81 14.67
N VAL A 339 1.99 -9.77 13.81
CA VAL A 339 3.29 -10.45 13.92
C VAL A 339 4.44 -9.45 13.79
N GLU A 340 4.41 -8.60 12.77
CA GLU A 340 5.39 -7.54 12.56
C GLU A 340 5.44 -6.55 13.71
N SER A 341 4.28 -6.22 14.31
CA SER A 341 4.20 -5.34 15.47
C SER A 341 4.87 -5.92 16.72
N PHE A 342 4.63 -7.20 17.02
CA PHE A 342 5.27 -7.87 18.16
C PHE A 342 6.76 -8.06 17.92
N GLN A 343 7.15 -8.45 16.70
CA GLN A 343 8.56 -8.57 16.33
C GLN A 343 9.28 -7.22 16.44
N ALA A 344 8.64 -6.12 16.02
CA ALA A 344 9.18 -4.78 16.20
C ALA A 344 9.38 -4.45 17.69
N LEU A 345 8.38 -4.71 18.53
CA LEU A 345 8.47 -4.47 19.97
C LEU A 345 9.59 -5.29 20.62
N GLU A 346 9.70 -6.57 20.31
CA GLU A 346 10.70 -7.46 20.92
C GLU A 346 12.12 -7.08 20.51
N ILE A 347 12.34 -6.77 19.22
CA ILE A 347 13.63 -6.27 18.73
C ILE A 347 13.98 -4.93 19.37
N PHE A 348 13.00 -4.03 19.52
CA PHE A 348 13.22 -2.75 20.19
C PHE A 348 13.63 -2.95 21.65
N ILE A 349 12.88 -3.76 22.41
CA ILE A 349 13.18 -4.06 23.82
C ILE A 349 14.58 -4.67 23.94
N GLU A 350 14.91 -5.65 23.11
CA GLU A 350 16.21 -6.31 23.16
C GLU A 350 17.37 -5.34 22.88
N ASN A 351 17.28 -4.55 21.80
CA ASN A 351 18.29 -3.55 21.47
C ASN A 351 18.45 -2.50 22.57
N PHE A 352 17.34 -2.06 23.18
CA PHE A 352 17.36 -1.13 24.31
C PHE A 352 18.08 -1.73 25.51
N LEU A 353 17.74 -2.97 25.89
CA LEU A 353 18.35 -3.65 27.03
C LEU A 353 19.84 -3.93 26.81
N ILE A 354 20.24 -4.34 25.60
CA ILE A 354 21.65 -4.49 25.23
C ILE A 354 22.39 -3.16 25.46
N SER A 355 21.86 -2.06 24.91
CA SER A 355 22.48 -0.75 25.08
C SER A 355 22.60 -0.33 26.54
N GLU A 356 21.60 -0.60 27.38
CA GLU A 356 21.64 -0.27 28.81
C GLU A 356 22.58 -1.17 29.62
N LEU A 357 22.69 -2.46 29.28
CA LEU A 357 23.64 -3.37 29.90
C LEU A 357 25.09 -3.02 29.55
N GLU A 358 25.34 -2.68 28.29
CA GLU A 358 26.64 -2.20 27.81
C GLU A 358 27.04 -0.89 28.50
N LYS A 359 26.10 0.06 28.70
CA LYS A 359 26.34 1.28 29.49
C LYS A 359 26.70 1.01 30.95
N LYS A 360 26.21 -0.11 31.52
CA LYS A 360 26.60 -0.58 32.87
C LYS A 360 27.91 -1.38 32.89
N GLY A 361 28.62 -1.46 31.76
CA GLY A 361 29.93 -2.11 31.65
C GLY A 361 29.87 -3.62 31.41
N ASN A 362 28.71 -4.18 31.04
CA ASN A 362 28.63 -5.60 30.71
C ASN A 362 29.22 -5.86 29.32
N ASP A 363 30.07 -6.88 29.20
CA ASP A 363 30.53 -7.36 27.90
C ASP A 363 29.43 -8.14 27.14
N LYS A 364 29.67 -8.46 25.86
CA LYS A 364 28.69 -9.18 25.03
C LYS A 364 28.28 -10.54 25.61
N LYS A 365 29.19 -11.25 26.28
CA LYS A 365 28.93 -12.57 26.84
C LYS A 365 28.07 -12.46 28.09
N GLN A 366 28.36 -11.49 28.96
CA GLN A 366 27.58 -11.17 30.15
C GLN A 366 26.18 -10.68 29.78
N THR A 367 26.08 -9.76 28.83
CA THR A 367 24.80 -9.25 28.29
C THR A 367 23.93 -10.39 27.77
N LYS A 368 24.50 -11.30 26.96
CA LYS A 368 23.80 -12.48 26.48
C LYS A 368 23.29 -13.37 27.62
N VAL A 369 24.13 -13.68 28.61
CA VAL A 369 23.72 -14.50 29.77
C VAL A 369 22.56 -13.86 30.55
N ILE A 370 22.57 -12.54 30.71
CA ILE A 370 21.48 -11.82 31.40
C ILE A 370 20.18 -11.88 30.58
N LEU A 371 20.27 -11.65 29.27
CA LEU A 371 19.12 -11.66 28.36
C LEU A 371 18.53 -13.07 28.15
N ASP A 372 19.36 -14.12 28.14
CA ASP A 372 18.94 -15.52 28.06
C ASP A 372 18.23 -15.97 29.35
N LYS A 373 18.68 -15.48 30.51
CA LYS A 373 17.99 -15.72 31.79
C LYS A 373 16.62 -15.05 31.87
N SER A 374 16.47 -13.88 31.23
CA SER A 374 15.21 -13.14 31.12
C SER A 374 14.66 -13.22 29.70
N TRP A 375 14.43 -14.43 29.18
CA TRP A 375 14.04 -14.61 27.78
C TRP A 375 12.60 -14.16 27.48
N ARG A 376 11.72 -14.09 28.50
CA ARG A 376 10.32 -13.71 28.30
C ARG A 376 10.17 -12.20 28.23
N THR A 377 9.43 -11.71 27.24
CA THR A 377 9.11 -10.27 27.05
C THR A 377 8.49 -9.66 28.32
N LYS A 378 7.62 -10.40 29.03
CA LYS A 378 7.04 -9.99 30.32
C LYS A 378 8.09 -9.77 31.42
N GLU A 379 9.11 -10.63 31.49
CA GLU A 379 10.19 -10.53 32.48
C GLU A 379 11.13 -9.37 32.12
N ARG A 380 11.46 -9.22 30.83
CA ARG A 380 12.25 -8.10 30.30
C ARG A 380 11.63 -6.75 30.66
N LEU A 381 10.33 -6.58 30.47
CA LEU A 381 9.60 -5.32 30.72
C LEU A 381 9.42 -4.95 32.19
N ASN A 382 9.49 -5.93 33.11
CA ASN A 382 9.21 -5.69 34.54
C ASN A 382 10.41 -5.89 35.44
N VAL A 383 11.11 -7.01 35.29
CA VAL A 383 12.23 -7.37 36.17
C VAL A 383 13.48 -6.66 35.68
N LEU A 384 13.88 -6.91 34.43
CA LEU A 384 15.13 -6.38 33.90
C LEU A 384 15.06 -4.86 33.68
N MET A 385 13.94 -4.35 33.16
CA MET A 385 13.72 -2.91 33.03
C MET A 385 13.79 -2.19 34.40
N LYS A 386 13.20 -2.77 35.44
CA LYS A 386 13.28 -2.20 36.80
C LYS A 386 14.69 -2.23 37.37
N GLN A 387 15.47 -3.28 37.12
CA GLN A 387 16.87 -3.34 37.51
C GLN A 387 17.75 -2.31 36.78
N LEU A 388 17.43 -2.01 35.52
CA LEU A 388 18.23 -1.11 34.69
C LEU A 388 17.83 0.36 34.85
N LYS A 389 16.53 0.65 34.89
CA LYS A 389 15.95 2.00 34.87
C LYS A 389 15.15 2.38 36.12
N GLY A 390 15.03 1.47 37.09
CA GLY A 390 14.29 1.71 38.34
C GLY A 390 12.76 1.62 38.21
N LYS A 391 12.23 1.39 37.00
CA LYS A 391 10.78 1.32 36.71
C LYS A 391 10.46 0.08 35.89
N GLY A 392 9.38 -0.62 36.26
CA GLY A 392 8.79 -1.71 35.48
C GLY A 392 7.51 -1.28 34.77
N LEU A 393 7.14 -1.95 33.68
CA LEU A 393 5.90 -1.63 32.95
C LEU A 393 4.64 -1.86 33.82
N ASN A 394 4.69 -2.81 34.76
CA ASN A 394 3.63 -3.08 35.74
C ASN A 394 3.25 -1.90 36.63
N GLU A 395 4.14 -0.91 36.78
CA GLU A 395 3.85 0.34 37.49
C GLU A 395 2.88 1.23 36.68
N LYS A 396 2.77 1.02 35.36
CA LYS A 396 1.73 1.57 34.48
C LYS A 396 0.56 0.58 34.35
N LYS A 397 -0.21 0.42 35.44
CA LYS A 397 -1.26 -0.62 35.60
C LYS A 397 -2.18 -0.79 34.38
N GLU A 398 -2.69 0.31 33.81
CA GLU A 398 -3.61 0.24 32.66
C GLU A 398 -2.91 -0.30 31.40
N LEU A 399 -1.74 0.24 31.06
CA LEU A 399 -0.96 -0.17 29.89
C LEU A 399 -0.49 -1.62 30.03
N TRP A 400 -0.02 -2.01 31.21
CA TRP A 400 0.41 -3.37 31.53
C TRP A 400 -0.72 -4.39 31.40
N SER A 401 -1.89 -4.10 31.98
CA SER A 401 -3.07 -4.97 31.91
C SER A 401 -3.53 -5.15 30.46
N ARG A 402 -3.64 -4.04 29.70
CA ARG A 402 -4.03 -4.07 28.29
C ARG A 402 -3.04 -4.88 27.45
N TRP A 403 -1.75 -4.70 27.67
CA TRP A 403 -0.73 -5.44 26.94
C TRP A 403 -0.70 -6.92 27.28
N CYS A 404 -0.78 -7.31 28.56
CA CYS A 404 -0.81 -8.74 28.94
C CYS A 404 -1.99 -9.47 28.28
N ASN A 405 -3.18 -8.87 28.35
CA ASN A 405 -4.37 -9.42 27.74
C ASN A 405 -4.20 -9.60 26.22
N ARG A 406 -3.53 -8.68 25.54
CA ARG A 406 -3.29 -8.76 24.08
C ARG A 406 -2.15 -9.72 23.73
N TYR A 407 -1.02 -9.64 24.43
CA TYR A 407 0.12 -10.52 24.25
C TYR A 407 -0.28 -12.00 24.38
N ASP A 408 -1.03 -12.35 25.43
CA ASP A 408 -1.44 -13.74 25.65
C ASP A 408 -2.50 -14.19 24.63
N LYS A 409 -3.48 -13.33 24.31
CA LYS A 409 -4.51 -13.64 23.31
C LYS A 409 -3.95 -13.75 21.90
N THR A 410 -3.03 -12.88 21.51
CA THR A 410 -2.39 -12.92 20.20
C THR A 410 -1.45 -14.11 20.08
N ARG A 411 -0.56 -14.31 21.04
CA ARG A 411 0.42 -15.40 20.99
C ARG A 411 -0.28 -16.76 20.93
N ASN A 412 -1.28 -16.98 21.77
CA ASN A 412 -1.99 -18.25 21.79
C ASN A 412 -3.01 -18.37 20.65
N GLY A 413 -3.77 -17.30 20.38
CA GLY A 413 -4.86 -17.32 19.40
C GLY A 413 -4.41 -17.16 17.96
N VAL A 414 -3.62 -16.13 17.67
CA VAL A 414 -3.23 -15.77 16.29
C VAL A 414 -1.99 -16.54 15.86
N ILE A 415 -0.94 -16.55 16.68
CA ILE A 415 0.37 -17.14 16.30
C ILE A 415 0.36 -18.67 16.43
N HIS A 416 -0.21 -19.23 17.50
CA HIS A 416 -0.19 -20.68 17.72
C HIS A 416 -1.45 -21.40 17.25
N ALA A 417 -2.64 -20.80 17.36
CA ALA A 417 -3.91 -21.43 16.96
C ALA A 417 -4.42 -20.97 15.58
N GLY A 418 -3.71 -20.07 14.88
CA GLY A 418 -4.07 -19.65 13.53
C GLY A 418 -5.39 -18.89 13.41
N LYS A 419 -5.87 -18.25 14.49
CA LYS A 419 -7.10 -17.45 14.47
C LYS A 419 -6.89 -16.18 13.64
N ASP A 420 -7.79 -15.93 12.70
CA ASP A 420 -7.86 -14.66 11.97
C ASP A 420 -8.28 -13.51 12.91
N PRO A 421 -7.42 -12.49 13.11
CA PRO A 421 -7.74 -11.34 13.96
C PRO A 421 -8.57 -10.30 13.21
N THR A 422 -9.41 -9.57 13.93
CA THR A 422 -10.19 -8.45 13.36
C THR A 422 -9.35 -7.17 13.23
N GLU A 423 -9.81 -6.21 12.41
CA GLU A 423 -9.19 -4.88 12.30
C GLU A 423 -9.08 -4.19 13.67
N LYS A 424 -10.16 -4.22 14.46
CA LYS A 424 -10.20 -3.62 15.80
C LYS A 424 -9.16 -4.24 16.73
N GLU A 425 -9.06 -5.57 16.77
CA GLU A 425 -8.06 -6.26 17.58
C GLU A 425 -6.63 -5.92 17.13
N THR A 426 -6.42 -5.78 15.83
CA THR A 426 -5.14 -5.41 15.22
C THR A 426 -4.74 -3.99 15.60
N VAL A 427 -5.61 -3.00 15.35
CA VAL A 427 -5.37 -1.59 15.68
C VAL A 427 -5.09 -1.42 17.18
N GLU A 428 -5.87 -2.08 18.03
CA GLU A 428 -5.63 -2.03 19.48
C GLU A 428 -4.28 -2.64 19.87
N THR A 429 -3.89 -3.77 19.26
CA THR A 429 -2.61 -4.42 19.53
C THR A 429 -1.43 -3.54 19.11
N LEU A 430 -1.48 -2.99 17.90
CA LEU A 430 -0.50 -2.06 17.35
C LEU A 430 -0.34 -0.84 18.26
N THR A 431 -1.45 -0.22 18.64
CA THR A 431 -1.47 0.96 19.52
C THR A 431 -0.83 0.66 20.88
N VAL A 432 -1.11 -0.50 21.47
CA VAL A 432 -0.53 -0.87 22.77
C VAL A 432 0.98 -1.11 22.65
N ASN A 433 1.44 -1.77 21.60
CA ASN A 433 2.86 -1.98 21.36
C ASN A 433 3.61 -0.65 21.13
N GLU A 434 3.05 0.26 20.33
CA GLU A 434 3.59 1.62 20.13
C GLU A 434 3.68 2.38 21.46
N LYS A 435 2.65 2.34 22.30
CA LYS A 435 2.66 2.98 23.64
C LYS A 435 3.72 2.43 24.58
N ILE A 436 4.08 1.14 24.47
CA ILE A 436 5.17 0.56 25.27
C ILE A 436 6.52 1.10 24.78
N ILE A 437 6.73 1.17 23.46
CA ILE A 437 7.94 1.75 22.88
C ILE A 437 8.09 3.21 23.34
N GLU A 438 7.02 4.01 23.26
CA GLU A 438 6.99 5.40 23.74
C GLU A 438 7.32 5.49 25.24
N TRP A 439 6.74 4.61 26.06
CA TRP A 439 7.05 4.57 27.48
C TRP A 439 8.52 4.26 27.75
N ILE A 440 9.10 3.25 27.08
CA ILE A 440 10.53 2.91 27.24
C ILE A 440 11.43 4.07 26.82
N LEU A 441 11.10 4.75 25.71
CA LEU A 441 11.85 5.93 25.25
C LEU A 441 11.77 7.10 26.22
N SER A 442 10.79 7.11 27.14
CA SER A 442 10.62 8.13 28.19
C SER A 442 11.35 7.83 29.51
N LEU A 443 11.99 6.65 29.63
CA LEU A 443 12.76 6.22 30.81
C LEU A 443 14.20 6.72 30.76
#